data_AF-A0A0F9R769-F1
#
_entry.id   AF-A0A0F9R769-F1
#
_cell.length_a   1.000
_cell.length_b   1.000
_cell.length_c   1.000
_cell.angle_alpha   90.00
_cell.angle_beta   90.00
_cell.angle_gamma   90.00
#
_symmetry.space_group_name_H-M   'P 1'
#
loop_
_entity.id
_entity.type
_entity.pdbx_description
1 polymer ?
#
loop_
_entity_poly.entity_id
_entity_poly.type
_entity_poly.pdbx_seq_one_letter_code
_entity_poly.pdbx_strand_id
1 'polypeptide(L)'
;MPLPKDDGKRTEYDSGAVRSDRTGRGRYDLISPYGLKRLAIQYEYGGIQKGDRNWEQGFPISRAICSAIGHLMDQLAGDRSEDHFAAATWQTFAAMHFEELIKLGRMDPKLNDLPVQPVPIEEMAICEAVPGPGSLIPTAETELWKEATAHATSLAMLQDVVGKWAEQQYNQIPNKAICIHLRREVEELAENFDPVEAADCFLILIHFAYKNNINLLEEARKKQQINLQREWPAEPDEEGVYRHIEKETKSK
;
A
#
# COMPACT_ATOMS: atom_id res chain seq x y z
N MET A 1 -23.32 29.84 -14.93
CA MET A 1 -22.73 28.53 -14.57
C MET A 1 -21.43 28.38 -15.33
N PRO A 2 -20.33 27.92 -14.71
CA PRO A 2 -19.16 27.54 -15.47
C PRO A 2 -19.53 26.37 -16.41
N LEU A 3 -19.02 26.43 -17.64
CA LEU A 3 -19.15 25.33 -18.59
C LEU A 3 -18.32 24.12 -18.11
N PRO A 4 -18.70 22.88 -18.49
CA PRO A 4 -17.91 21.70 -18.16
C PRO A 4 -16.47 21.83 -18.67
N LYS A 5 -15.49 21.41 -17.86
CA LYS A 5 -14.09 21.35 -18.28
C LYS A 5 -13.95 20.31 -19.40
N ASP A 6 -13.45 20.77 -20.54
CA ASP A 6 -13.24 19.95 -21.74
C ASP A 6 -11.77 19.52 -21.81
N ASP A 7 -11.54 18.22 -21.78
CA ASP A 7 -10.21 17.59 -21.82
C ASP A 7 -9.71 17.32 -23.26
N GLY A 8 -10.51 17.71 -24.27
CA GLY A 8 -10.16 17.61 -25.68
C GLY A 8 -10.20 16.20 -26.28
N LYS A 9 -10.45 15.16 -25.48
CA LYS A 9 -10.52 13.78 -25.96
C LYS A 9 -11.93 13.47 -26.46
N ARG A 10 -12.03 12.72 -27.56
CA ARG A 10 -13.29 12.45 -28.26
C ARG A 10 -13.45 10.98 -28.63
N THR A 11 -14.69 10.52 -28.59
CA THR A 11 -15.13 9.27 -29.20
C THR A 11 -16.12 9.60 -30.29
N GLU A 12 -15.81 9.19 -31.51
CA GLU A 12 -16.69 9.28 -32.67
C GLU A 12 -17.46 7.96 -32.81
N TYR A 13 -18.75 8.06 -33.12
CA TYR A 13 -19.64 6.93 -33.37
C TYR A 13 -20.03 6.92 -34.84
N ASP A 14 -20.36 5.75 -35.39
CA ASP A 14 -20.77 5.58 -36.80
C ASP A 14 -22.00 6.43 -37.20
N SER A 15 -22.80 6.86 -36.21
CA SER A 15 -23.91 7.80 -36.40
C SER A 15 -23.49 9.25 -36.67
N GLY A 16 -22.18 9.55 -36.64
CA GLY A 16 -21.64 10.90 -36.69
C GLY A 16 -21.71 11.64 -35.34
N ALA A 17 -22.18 10.99 -34.29
CA ALA A 17 -22.16 11.57 -32.94
C ALA A 17 -20.73 11.61 -32.40
N VAL A 18 -20.38 12.70 -31.73
CA VAL A 18 -19.09 12.86 -31.04
C VAL A 18 -19.35 13.12 -29.57
N ARG A 19 -18.71 12.35 -28.68
CA ARG A 19 -18.78 12.55 -27.23
C ARG A 19 -17.40 12.80 -26.65
N SER A 20 -17.35 13.57 -25.56
CA SER A 20 -16.14 13.72 -24.75
C SER A 20 -15.75 12.37 -24.15
N ASP A 21 -14.45 12.14 -23.98
CA ASP A 21 -13.94 10.94 -23.33
C ASP A 21 -14.53 10.75 -21.92
N ARG A 22 -14.70 9.47 -21.54
CA ARG A 22 -15.36 9.07 -20.29
C ARG A 22 -14.35 8.81 -19.15
N THR A 23 -13.05 8.87 -19.44
CA THR A 23 -11.98 8.66 -18.46
C THR A 23 -12.11 9.61 -17.27
N GLY A 24 -12.02 9.08 -16.05
CA GLY A 24 -12.09 9.86 -14.80
C GLY A 24 -13.49 10.34 -14.39
N ARG A 25 -14.56 9.98 -15.11
CA ARG A 25 -15.94 10.44 -14.82
C ARG A 25 -16.84 9.41 -14.12
N GLY A 26 -16.32 8.20 -13.88
CA GLY A 26 -17.05 7.09 -13.28
C GLY A 26 -17.92 6.27 -14.25
N ARG A 27 -18.42 5.11 -13.77
CA ARG A 27 -19.31 4.18 -14.49
C ARG A 27 -20.58 3.93 -13.67
N TYR A 28 -21.45 4.93 -13.59
CA TYR A 28 -22.72 4.81 -12.87
C TYR A 28 -23.59 3.67 -13.40
N ASP A 29 -23.52 3.39 -14.70
CA ASP A 29 -24.22 2.32 -15.38
C ASP A 29 -23.80 0.90 -14.94
N LEU A 30 -22.61 0.76 -14.34
CA LEU A 30 -22.12 -0.52 -13.81
C LEU A 30 -22.48 -0.74 -12.34
N ILE A 31 -23.08 0.24 -11.68
CA ILE A 31 -23.53 0.07 -10.30
C ILE A 31 -24.76 -0.84 -10.29
N SER A 32 -24.68 -1.95 -9.57
CA SER A 32 -25.76 -2.92 -9.51
C SER A 32 -27.06 -2.28 -8.99
N PRO A 33 -28.18 -2.37 -9.74
CA PRO A 33 -29.46 -1.84 -9.29
C PRO A 33 -29.96 -2.54 -8.03
N TYR A 34 -29.59 -3.81 -7.82
CA TYR A 34 -29.93 -4.56 -6.62
C TYR A 34 -29.19 -4.05 -5.39
N GLY A 35 -27.90 -3.74 -5.54
CA GLY A 35 -27.09 -3.14 -4.47
C GLY A 35 -27.62 -1.76 -4.09
N LEU A 36 -27.92 -0.92 -5.10
CA LEU A 36 -28.53 0.40 -4.88
C LEU A 36 -29.87 0.32 -4.16
N LYS A 37 -30.73 -0.64 -4.52
CA LYS A 37 -32.00 -0.82 -3.84
C LYS A 37 -31.82 -1.16 -2.35
N ARG A 38 -30.90 -2.07 -2.02
CA ARG A 38 -30.60 -2.43 -0.62
C ARG A 38 -30.08 -1.23 0.17
N LEU A 39 -29.16 -0.46 -0.42
CA LEU A 39 -28.65 0.77 0.18
C LEU A 39 -29.76 1.82 0.38
N ALA A 40 -30.66 2.00 -0.59
CA ALA A 40 -31.78 2.92 -0.46
C ALA A 40 -32.72 2.55 0.69
N ILE A 41 -33.00 1.25 0.88
CA ILE A 41 -33.79 0.76 2.03
C ILE A 41 -33.06 1.06 3.35
N GLN A 42 -31.73 0.94 3.39
CA GLN A 42 -30.95 1.31 4.58
C GLN A 42 -31.09 2.81 4.93
N TYR A 43 -31.11 3.69 3.93
CA TYR A 43 -31.39 5.12 4.13
C TYR A 43 -32.82 5.36 4.64
N GLU A 44 -33.81 4.66 4.08
CA GLU A 44 -35.21 4.72 4.55
C GLU A 44 -35.32 4.31 6.02
N TYR A 45 -34.69 3.20 6.40
CA TYR A 45 -34.66 2.73 7.79
C TYR A 45 -34.01 3.75 8.74
N GLY A 46 -32.88 4.34 8.34
CA GLY A 46 -32.24 5.42 9.08
C GLY A 46 -33.14 6.65 9.24
N GLY A 47 -33.86 7.04 8.18
CA GLY A 47 -34.83 8.13 8.18
C GLY A 47 -35.99 7.88 9.13
N ILE A 48 -36.53 6.66 9.16
CA ILE A 48 -37.57 6.26 10.12
C ILE A 48 -37.07 6.39 11.58
N GLN A 49 -35.82 5.99 11.85
CA GLN A 49 -35.30 5.99 13.22
C GLN A 49 -34.85 7.36 13.73
N LYS A 50 -34.21 8.16 12.88
CA LYS A 50 -33.47 9.37 13.28
C LYS A 50 -33.94 10.63 12.57
N GLY A 51 -34.92 10.52 11.67
CA GLY A 51 -35.36 11.59 10.79
C GLY A 51 -34.50 11.69 9.53
N ASP A 52 -35.10 12.26 8.49
CA ASP A 52 -34.44 12.47 7.21
C ASP A 52 -33.19 13.34 7.36
N ARG A 53 -32.13 13.01 6.60
CA ARG A 53 -30.87 13.76 6.52
C ARG A 53 -30.13 13.96 7.86
N ASN A 54 -30.53 13.27 8.93
CA ASN A 54 -29.84 13.36 10.23
C ASN A 54 -28.33 13.08 10.13
N TRP A 55 -27.95 12.12 9.30
CA TRP A 55 -26.56 11.70 9.09
C TRP A 55 -25.67 12.78 8.45
N GLU A 56 -26.25 13.78 7.75
CA GLU A 56 -25.50 14.87 7.12
C GLU A 56 -24.89 15.84 8.14
N GLN A 57 -25.32 15.79 9.40
CA GLN A 57 -24.68 16.51 10.51
C GLN A 57 -23.26 16.01 10.78
N GLY A 58 -22.91 14.83 10.29
CA GLY A 58 -21.58 14.24 10.44
C GLY A 58 -21.37 13.59 11.80
N PHE A 59 -20.39 12.70 11.83
CA PHE A 59 -19.86 12.04 13.02
C PHE A 59 -18.43 11.56 12.72
N PRO A 60 -17.61 11.22 13.73
CA PRO A 60 -16.21 10.85 13.49
C PRO A 60 -16.09 9.68 12.51
N ILE A 61 -15.23 9.81 11.51
CA ILE A 61 -15.05 8.80 10.45
C ILE A 61 -14.61 7.46 11.05
N SER A 62 -13.81 7.47 12.11
CA SER A 62 -13.44 6.24 12.83
C SER A 62 -14.65 5.44 13.31
N ARG A 63 -15.76 6.11 13.68
CA ARG A 63 -17.01 5.48 14.11
C ARG A 63 -17.76 4.85 12.95
N ALA A 64 -17.79 5.50 11.77
CA ALA A 64 -18.31 4.90 10.55
C ALA A 64 -17.54 3.61 10.21
N ILE A 65 -16.21 3.67 10.21
CA ILE A 65 -15.35 2.52 9.88
C ILE A 65 -15.54 1.38 10.87
N CYS A 66 -15.51 1.66 12.17
CA CYS A 66 -15.70 0.64 13.21
C CYS A 66 -17.07 -0.06 13.08
N SER A 67 -18.14 0.69 12.83
CA SER A 67 -19.47 0.13 12.63
C SER A 67 -19.59 -0.66 11.33
N ALA A 68 -18.96 -0.22 10.24
CA ALA A 68 -18.92 -0.97 9.00
C ALA A 68 -18.25 -2.34 9.19
N ILE A 69 -17.09 -2.37 9.88
CA ILE A 69 -16.39 -3.61 10.24
C ILE A 69 -17.29 -4.50 11.10
N GLY A 70 -18.00 -3.94 12.09
CA GLY A 70 -18.95 -4.68 12.92
C GLY A 70 -19.98 -5.45 12.09
N HIS A 71 -20.70 -4.76 11.20
CA HIS A 71 -21.67 -5.43 10.33
C HIS A 71 -21.03 -6.50 9.43
N LEU A 72 -19.81 -6.28 8.92
CA LEU A 72 -19.11 -7.29 8.13
C LEU A 72 -18.72 -8.51 8.99
N MET A 73 -18.31 -8.32 10.24
CA MET A 73 -18.02 -9.41 11.15
C MET A 73 -19.27 -10.19 11.53
N ASP A 74 -20.40 -9.53 11.78
CA ASP A 74 -21.68 -10.19 12.04
C ASP A 74 -22.13 -11.03 10.83
N GLN A 75 -21.99 -10.47 9.63
CA GLN A 75 -22.24 -11.18 8.39
C GLN A 75 -21.33 -12.43 8.26
N LEU A 76 -20.05 -12.32 8.60
CA LEU A 76 -19.11 -13.45 8.60
C LEU A 76 -19.44 -14.49 9.66
N ALA A 77 -19.92 -14.07 10.83
CA ALA A 77 -20.40 -14.95 11.90
C ALA A 77 -21.71 -15.67 11.54
N GLY A 78 -22.32 -15.33 10.41
CA GLY A 78 -23.54 -15.96 9.92
C GLY A 78 -24.82 -15.24 10.31
N ASP A 79 -24.73 -14.06 10.92
CA ASP A 79 -25.91 -13.27 11.24
C ASP A 79 -26.59 -12.75 9.97
N ARG A 80 -27.90 -12.92 9.90
CA ARG A 80 -28.78 -12.50 8.81
C ARG A 80 -30.01 -11.77 9.35
N SER A 81 -29.96 -11.33 10.61
CA SER A 81 -31.05 -10.63 11.31
C SER A 81 -31.35 -9.27 10.67
N GLU A 82 -30.37 -8.67 10.01
CA GLU A 82 -30.51 -7.46 9.20
C GLU A 82 -29.68 -7.54 7.90
N ASP A 83 -29.81 -6.50 7.07
CA ASP A 83 -28.99 -6.36 5.87
C ASP A 83 -27.61 -5.77 6.22
N HIS A 84 -26.74 -6.59 6.80
CA HIS A 84 -25.40 -6.18 7.23
C HIS A 84 -24.56 -5.58 6.10
N PHE A 85 -24.69 -6.10 4.86
CA PHE A 85 -23.96 -5.54 3.71
C PHE A 85 -24.45 -4.13 3.37
N ALA A 86 -25.76 -3.87 3.38
CA ALA A 86 -26.29 -2.54 3.14
C ALA A 86 -25.92 -1.57 4.26
N ALA A 87 -25.98 -2.02 5.53
CA ALA A 87 -25.58 -1.22 6.68
C ALA A 87 -24.09 -0.85 6.64
N ALA A 88 -23.19 -1.80 6.35
CA ALA A 88 -21.77 -1.53 6.16
C ALA A 88 -21.51 -0.57 4.97
N THR A 89 -22.22 -0.77 3.86
CA THR A 89 -22.10 0.09 2.67
C THR A 89 -22.57 1.52 2.96
N TRP A 90 -23.64 1.67 3.74
CA TRP A 90 -24.13 2.99 4.15
C TRP A 90 -23.08 3.74 4.97
N GLN A 91 -22.41 3.05 5.91
CA GLN A 91 -21.35 3.65 6.71
C GLN A 91 -20.17 4.15 5.86
N THR A 92 -19.74 3.36 4.87
CA THR A 92 -18.66 3.78 3.97
C THR A 92 -19.09 4.90 3.02
N PHE A 93 -20.34 4.91 2.55
CA PHE A 93 -20.90 6.02 1.78
C PHE A 93 -20.96 7.33 2.57
N ALA A 94 -21.36 7.28 3.84
CA ALA A 94 -21.36 8.43 4.73
C ALA A 94 -19.92 8.95 4.95
N ALA A 95 -18.96 8.06 5.20
CA ALA A 95 -17.55 8.44 5.34
C ALA A 95 -16.99 9.13 4.10
N MET A 96 -17.18 8.55 2.90
CA MET A 96 -16.77 9.17 1.63
C MET A 96 -17.39 10.57 1.45
N HIS A 97 -18.66 10.73 1.83
CA HIS A 97 -19.32 12.03 1.79
C HIS A 97 -18.66 13.05 2.75
N PHE A 98 -18.35 12.62 3.98
CA PHE A 98 -17.68 13.48 4.96
C PHE A 98 -16.29 13.91 4.48
N GLU A 99 -15.50 12.98 3.92
CA GLU A 99 -14.18 13.29 3.35
C GLU A 99 -14.27 14.38 2.26
N GLU A 100 -15.21 14.25 1.33
CA GLU A 100 -15.39 15.24 0.27
C GLU A 100 -15.87 16.59 0.81
N LEU A 101 -16.78 16.61 1.79
CA LEU A 101 -17.20 17.88 2.41
C LEU A 101 -16.08 18.54 3.22
N ILE A 102 -15.23 17.77 3.90
CA ILE A 102 -14.05 18.28 4.61
C ILE A 102 -13.07 18.89 3.60
N LYS A 103 -12.75 18.19 2.49
CA LYS A 103 -11.90 18.72 1.40
C LYS A 103 -12.43 20.02 0.81
N LEU A 104 -13.76 20.14 0.71
CA LEU A 104 -14.44 21.34 0.22
C LEU A 104 -14.61 22.45 1.28
N GLY A 105 -14.15 22.24 2.52
CA GLY A 105 -14.28 23.19 3.62
C GLY A 105 -15.73 23.40 4.10
N ARG A 106 -16.60 22.41 3.89
CA ARG A 106 -18.05 22.45 4.21
C ARG A 106 -18.43 21.64 5.44
N MET A 107 -17.47 20.97 6.07
CA MET A 107 -17.66 20.14 7.26
C MET A 107 -16.45 20.28 8.18
N ASP A 108 -16.63 20.11 9.49
CA ASP A 108 -15.54 20.25 10.47
C ASP A 108 -14.44 19.21 10.19
N PRO A 109 -13.19 19.64 9.92
CA PRO A 109 -12.07 18.72 9.70
C PRO A 109 -11.81 17.75 10.85
N LYS A 110 -12.23 18.07 12.07
CA LYS A 110 -12.10 17.19 13.25
C LYS A 110 -12.90 15.90 13.13
N LEU A 111 -13.89 15.85 12.25
CA LEU A 111 -14.65 14.62 11.99
C LEU A 111 -13.80 13.58 11.25
N ASN A 112 -12.72 13.98 10.55
CA ASN A 112 -11.71 13.03 10.10
C ASN A 112 -10.70 12.78 11.24
N ASP A 113 -11.07 11.87 12.13
CA ASP A 113 -10.29 11.45 13.29
C ASP A 113 -9.52 10.14 13.07
N LEU A 114 -9.42 9.70 11.81
CA LEU A 114 -8.64 8.52 11.48
C LEU A 114 -7.15 8.78 11.82
N PRO A 115 -6.43 7.76 12.31
CA PRO A 115 -4.99 7.88 12.50
C PRO A 115 -4.38 8.15 11.13
N VAL A 116 -3.86 9.36 10.94
CA VAL A 116 -3.16 9.73 9.70
C VAL A 116 -1.95 8.82 9.58
N GLN A 117 -2.02 7.81 8.72
CA GLN A 117 -0.82 7.22 8.17
C GLN A 117 -0.35 8.20 7.08
N PRO A 118 0.83 8.82 7.18
CA PRO A 118 1.35 9.63 6.09
C PRO A 118 1.65 8.68 4.92
N VAL A 119 0.70 8.50 4.01
CA VAL A 119 0.97 7.89 2.72
C VAL A 119 1.54 9.02 1.85
N PRO A 120 2.80 8.91 1.38
CA PRO A 120 3.38 9.91 0.48
C PRO A 120 2.47 10.10 -0.74
N ILE A 121 2.18 11.37 -1.07
CA ILE A 121 1.22 11.80 -2.10
C ILE A 121 1.56 11.24 -3.50
N GLU A 122 2.77 10.71 -3.70
CA GLU A 122 3.24 10.12 -4.96
C GLU A 122 2.56 8.80 -5.34
N GLU A 123 1.87 8.10 -4.43
CA GLU A 123 1.17 6.83 -4.73
C GLU A 123 -0.27 6.99 -5.26
N MET A 124 -0.87 8.19 -5.23
CA MET A 124 -2.25 8.40 -5.70
C MET A 124 -2.39 8.50 -7.23
N ALA A 125 -1.31 8.24 -7.98
CA ALA A 125 -1.35 8.25 -9.43
C ALA A 125 -1.73 6.86 -10.00
N ILE A 126 -3.01 6.77 -10.40
CA ILE A 126 -3.56 5.89 -11.44
C ILE A 126 -3.66 4.40 -11.08
N CYS A 127 -4.88 3.97 -10.71
CA CYS A 127 -5.30 2.58 -10.92
C CYS A 127 -5.22 2.24 -12.41
N GLU A 128 -4.12 1.65 -12.85
CA GLU A 128 -4.11 0.87 -14.09
C GLU A 128 -4.73 -0.50 -13.82
N ALA A 129 -5.64 -0.91 -14.71
CA ALA A 129 -6.51 -2.06 -14.54
C ALA A 129 -5.72 -3.37 -14.44
N VAL A 130 -5.89 -4.10 -13.34
CA VAL A 130 -5.37 -5.47 -13.17
C VAL A 130 -6.26 -6.45 -13.97
N PRO A 131 -5.72 -7.31 -14.85
CA PRO A 131 -6.49 -8.40 -15.47
C PRO A 131 -6.78 -9.52 -14.46
N GLY A 132 -7.98 -10.09 -14.54
CA GLY A 132 -8.57 -11.00 -13.54
C GLY A 132 -7.86 -12.34 -13.28
N PRO A 133 -8.30 -13.09 -12.25
CA PRO A 133 -7.51 -14.12 -11.61
C PRO A 133 -7.60 -15.48 -12.30
N GLY A 134 -6.45 -16.10 -12.51
CA GLY A 134 -6.31 -17.51 -12.86
C GLY A 134 -5.57 -18.28 -11.75
N SER A 135 -6.29 -19.20 -11.12
CA SER A 135 -5.80 -20.38 -10.38
C SER A 135 -5.13 -20.18 -9.02
N LEU A 136 -5.88 -20.52 -7.96
CA LEU A 136 -5.39 -20.78 -6.61
C LEU A 136 -4.99 -22.26 -6.45
N ILE A 137 -3.82 -22.52 -5.88
CA ILE A 137 -3.59 -23.66 -5.00
C ILE A 137 -2.85 -23.12 -3.76
N PRO A 138 -3.44 -23.18 -2.54
CA PRO A 138 -2.78 -22.66 -1.34
C PRO A 138 -2.03 -23.76 -0.59
N THR A 139 -0.76 -23.50 -0.25
CA THR A 139 -0.03 -24.20 0.82
C THR A 139 0.45 -23.19 1.86
N ALA A 140 0.72 -23.69 3.06
CA ALA A 140 0.94 -22.94 4.32
C ALA A 140 2.14 -21.97 4.33
N GLU A 141 2.84 -21.78 3.21
CA GLU A 141 3.84 -20.72 3.01
C GLU A 141 3.18 -19.32 2.91
N THR A 142 1.93 -19.25 2.46
CA THR A 142 1.31 -18.00 1.96
C THR A 142 1.12 -16.84 2.94
N GLU A 143 1.11 -17.03 4.26
CA GLU A 143 0.89 -15.91 5.20
C GLU A 143 2.17 -15.06 5.40
N LEU A 144 3.34 -15.68 5.61
CA LEU A 144 4.62 -14.98 5.70
C LEU A 144 5.03 -14.32 4.37
N TRP A 145 4.62 -14.92 3.24
CA TRP A 145 4.90 -14.37 1.91
C TRP A 145 3.98 -13.22 1.53
N LYS A 146 2.72 -13.16 1.99
CA LYS A 146 1.81 -12.04 1.69
C LYS A 146 2.32 -10.72 2.25
N GLU A 147 2.82 -10.70 3.48
CA GLU A 147 3.46 -9.52 4.09
C GLU A 147 4.76 -9.17 3.34
N ALA A 148 5.63 -10.17 3.08
CA ALA A 148 6.89 -9.96 2.37
C ALA A 148 6.73 -9.50 0.90
N THR A 149 5.60 -9.80 0.25
CA THR A 149 5.31 -9.38 -1.13
C THR A 149 4.80 -7.94 -1.17
N ALA A 150 3.99 -7.51 -0.18
CA ALA A 150 3.61 -6.11 -0.02
C ALA A 150 4.81 -5.20 0.28
N HIS A 151 5.76 -5.67 1.11
CA HIS A 151 7.03 -4.99 1.35
C HIS A 151 8.04 -5.08 0.18
N ALA A 152 7.85 -6.01 -0.76
CA ALA A 152 8.72 -6.15 -1.92
C ALA A 152 8.56 -5.00 -2.91
N THR A 153 7.33 -4.52 -3.05
CA THR A 153 7.00 -3.37 -3.89
C THR A 153 7.56 -2.07 -3.28
N SER A 154 7.57 -1.93 -1.95
CA SER A 154 8.10 -0.74 -1.28
C SER A 154 9.63 -0.62 -1.30
N LEU A 155 10.37 -1.73 -1.15
CA LEU A 155 11.84 -1.68 -1.17
C LEU A 155 12.40 -1.47 -2.58
N ALA A 156 11.77 -2.06 -3.61
CA ALA A 156 12.13 -1.78 -4.99
C ALA A 156 11.90 -0.31 -5.36
N MET A 157 10.78 0.28 -4.90
CA MET A 157 10.50 1.70 -5.05
C MET A 157 11.50 2.58 -4.29
N LEU A 158 11.81 2.23 -3.04
CA LEU A 158 12.83 2.95 -2.25
C LEU A 158 14.20 2.90 -2.95
N GLN A 159 14.57 1.75 -3.51
CA GLN A 159 15.82 1.61 -4.26
C GLN A 159 15.87 2.54 -5.48
N ASP A 160 14.76 2.67 -6.19
CA ASP A 160 14.61 3.57 -7.32
C ASP A 160 14.72 5.05 -6.90
N VAL A 161 14.02 5.46 -5.83
CA VAL A 161 14.01 6.85 -5.35
C VAL A 161 15.40 7.28 -4.87
N VAL A 162 16.00 6.47 -3.98
CA VAL A 162 17.33 6.74 -3.41
C VAL A 162 18.39 6.72 -4.49
N GLY A 163 18.35 5.72 -5.37
CA GLY A 163 19.30 5.58 -6.47
C GLY A 163 19.24 6.73 -7.48
N LYS A 164 18.04 7.15 -7.89
CA LYS A 164 17.84 8.29 -8.80
C LYS A 164 18.32 9.60 -8.17
N TRP A 165 17.97 9.85 -6.91
CA TRP A 165 18.43 11.04 -6.19
C TRP A 165 19.96 11.05 -6.05
N ALA A 166 20.57 9.93 -5.66
CA ALA A 166 22.01 9.84 -5.47
C ALA A 166 22.80 10.05 -6.78
N GLU A 167 22.34 9.49 -7.91
CA GLU A 167 22.98 9.74 -9.21
C GLU A 167 22.80 11.19 -9.69
N GLN A 168 21.71 11.87 -9.31
CA GLN A 168 21.53 13.30 -9.58
C GLN A 168 22.46 14.18 -8.74
N GLN A 169 22.60 13.89 -7.44
CA GLN A 169 23.41 14.70 -6.54
C GLN A 169 24.91 14.50 -6.75
N TYR A 170 25.32 13.23 -6.91
CA TYR A 170 26.72 12.86 -6.83
C TYR A 170 27.35 12.48 -8.17
N ASN A 171 26.61 12.63 -9.28
CA ASN A 171 27.03 12.43 -10.68
C ASN A 171 28.32 11.61 -10.88
N GLN A 172 28.17 10.30 -11.12
CA GLN A 172 29.27 9.37 -11.42
C GLN A 172 30.24 9.05 -10.27
N ILE A 173 29.80 9.04 -9.00
CA ILE A 173 30.61 8.45 -7.91
C ILE A 173 30.97 6.98 -8.27
N PRO A 174 32.25 6.56 -8.14
CA PRO A 174 32.66 5.18 -8.38
C PRO A 174 32.23 4.24 -7.24
N ASN A 175 31.96 2.97 -7.56
CA ASN A 175 31.60 1.93 -6.57
C ASN A 175 32.54 1.89 -5.36
N LYS A 176 33.85 2.05 -5.58
CA LYS A 176 34.84 2.08 -4.50
C LYS A 176 34.58 3.18 -3.48
N ALA A 177 34.14 4.35 -3.92
CA ALA A 177 33.83 5.46 -3.02
C ALA A 177 32.54 5.17 -2.22
N ILE A 178 31.53 4.56 -2.84
CA ILE A 178 30.31 4.11 -2.14
C ILE A 178 30.66 3.10 -1.05
N CYS A 179 31.52 2.13 -1.33
CA CYS A 179 31.96 1.15 -0.33
C CYS A 179 32.80 1.77 0.81
N ILE A 180 33.62 2.78 0.50
CA ILE A 180 34.37 3.53 1.53
C ILE A 180 33.40 4.29 2.44
N HIS A 181 32.36 4.90 1.87
CA HIS A 181 31.33 5.60 2.62
C HIS A 181 30.55 4.63 3.52
N LEU A 182 30.05 3.51 2.96
CA LEU A 182 29.36 2.48 3.74
C LEU A 182 30.18 2.00 4.93
N ARG A 183 31.49 1.81 4.76
CA ARG A 183 32.36 1.38 5.86
C ARG A 183 32.41 2.41 7.00
N ARG A 184 32.42 3.70 6.69
CA ARG A 184 32.42 4.76 7.72
C ARG A 184 31.13 4.76 8.51
N GLU A 185 29.99 4.69 7.84
CA GLU A 185 28.69 4.61 8.52
C GLU A 185 28.57 3.35 9.39
N VAL A 186 29.18 2.22 8.96
CA VAL A 186 29.23 1.00 9.78
C VAL A 186 30.10 1.19 11.03
N GLU A 187 31.20 1.95 10.93
CA GLU A 187 32.02 2.32 12.10
C GLU A 187 31.21 3.21 13.06
N GLU A 188 30.47 4.21 12.56
CA GLU A 188 29.60 5.08 13.36
C GLU A 188 28.45 4.31 14.04
N LEU A 189 27.81 3.38 13.31
CA LEU A 189 26.80 2.48 13.85
C LEU A 189 27.35 1.58 14.96
N ALA A 190 28.57 1.08 14.82
CA ALA A 190 29.20 0.20 15.82
C ALA A 190 29.54 0.92 17.13
N GLU A 191 29.70 2.25 17.10
CA GLU A 191 29.97 3.05 18.30
C GLU A 191 28.71 3.29 19.13
N ASN A 192 27.59 3.62 18.48
CA ASN A 192 26.41 4.17 19.19
C ASN A 192 25.11 3.36 19.02
N PHE A 193 25.05 2.40 18.08
CA PHE A 193 23.86 1.61 17.75
C PHE A 193 22.60 2.47 17.46
N ASP A 194 22.81 3.67 16.92
CA ASP A 194 21.74 4.63 16.64
C ASP A 194 20.93 4.16 15.40
N PRO A 195 19.59 4.12 15.48
CA PRO A 195 18.73 3.89 14.32
C PRO A 195 19.01 4.78 13.10
N VAL A 196 19.54 6.00 13.29
CA VAL A 196 19.92 6.90 12.19
C VAL A 196 21.11 6.33 11.42
N GLU A 197 22.17 5.94 12.10
CA GLU A 197 23.38 5.35 11.49
C GLU A 197 23.06 4.01 10.79
N ALA A 198 22.10 3.26 11.33
CA ALA A 198 21.58 2.06 10.68
C ALA A 198 20.86 2.39 9.36
N ALA A 199 20.13 3.51 9.32
CA ALA A 199 19.47 3.99 8.12
C ALA A 199 20.49 4.48 7.08
N ASP A 200 21.56 5.17 7.49
CA ASP A 200 22.61 5.63 6.58
C ASP A 200 23.33 4.46 5.92
N CYS A 201 23.70 3.43 6.69
CA CYS A 201 24.22 2.17 6.15
C CYS A 201 23.28 1.57 5.08
N PHE A 202 21.99 1.55 5.38
CA PHE A 202 20.97 0.97 4.50
C PHE A 202 20.81 1.76 3.20
N LEU A 203 20.74 3.09 3.28
CA LEU A 203 20.59 3.98 2.12
C LEU A 203 21.80 3.92 1.19
N ILE A 204 23.01 3.83 1.73
CA ILE A 204 24.24 3.70 0.93
C ILE A 204 24.28 2.34 0.21
N LEU A 205 23.87 1.26 0.89
CA LEU A 205 23.80 -0.07 0.27
C LEU A 205 22.75 -0.10 -0.86
N ILE A 206 21.63 0.59 -0.67
CA ILE A 206 20.60 0.78 -1.69
C ILE A 206 21.17 1.54 -2.90
N HIS A 207 21.90 2.63 -2.70
CA HIS A 207 22.54 3.39 -3.78
C HIS A 207 23.50 2.49 -4.57
N PHE A 208 24.33 1.72 -3.88
CA PHE A 208 25.23 0.74 -4.51
C PHE A 208 24.45 -0.25 -5.38
N ALA A 209 23.37 -0.82 -4.86
CA ALA A 209 22.56 -1.79 -5.58
C ALA A 209 21.92 -1.19 -6.85
N TYR A 210 21.31 0.00 -6.74
CA TYR A 210 20.73 0.71 -7.87
C TYR A 210 21.76 0.96 -8.97
N LYS A 211 22.93 1.51 -8.60
CA LYS A 211 23.99 1.84 -9.57
C LYS A 211 24.48 0.62 -10.37
N ASN A 212 24.45 -0.55 -9.75
CA ASN A 212 24.91 -1.80 -10.35
C ASN A 212 23.77 -2.64 -10.96
N ASN A 213 22.56 -2.09 -11.08
CA ASN A 213 21.36 -2.79 -11.56
C ASN A 213 21.09 -4.10 -10.78
N ILE A 214 21.35 -4.08 -9.47
CA ILE A 214 21.11 -5.20 -8.56
C ILE A 214 19.77 -4.99 -7.90
N ASN A 215 18.87 -5.98 -7.95
CA ASN A 215 17.69 -5.98 -7.10
C ASN A 215 18.09 -6.50 -5.71
N LEU A 216 18.32 -5.59 -4.76
CA LEU A 216 18.90 -5.94 -3.46
C LEU A 216 18.02 -6.91 -2.67
N LEU A 217 16.70 -6.75 -2.73
CA LEU A 217 15.76 -7.64 -2.05
C LEU A 217 15.80 -9.05 -2.62
N GLU A 218 15.85 -9.16 -3.95
CA GLU A 218 15.92 -10.46 -4.62
C GLU A 218 17.23 -11.19 -4.30
N GLU A 219 18.35 -10.47 -4.29
CA GLU A 219 19.64 -11.05 -3.88
C GLU A 219 19.66 -11.45 -2.40
N ALA A 220 19.05 -10.66 -1.51
CA ALA A 220 18.89 -11.00 -0.10
C ALA A 220 18.05 -12.27 0.08
N ARG A 221 16.95 -12.43 -0.68
CA ARG A 221 16.10 -13.63 -0.67
C ARG A 221 16.86 -14.87 -1.11
N LYS A 222 17.57 -14.78 -2.25
CA LYS A 222 18.43 -15.89 -2.73
C LYS A 222 19.47 -16.27 -1.68
N LYS A 223 20.12 -15.27 -1.06
CA LYS A 223 21.11 -15.52 -0.01
C LYS A 223 20.49 -16.17 1.23
N GLN A 224 19.28 -15.77 1.62
CA GLN A 224 18.58 -16.36 2.75
C GLN A 224 18.18 -17.81 2.48
N GLN A 225 17.72 -18.14 1.28
CA GLN A 225 17.45 -19.53 0.88
C GLN A 225 18.69 -20.41 1.00
N ILE A 226 19.86 -19.89 0.62
CA ILE A 226 21.15 -20.58 0.83
C ILE A 226 21.44 -20.73 2.33
N ASN A 227 21.23 -19.69 3.14
CA ASN A 227 21.48 -19.73 4.58
C ASN A 227 20.62 -20.75 5.34
N LEU A 228 19.36 -20.95 4.90
CA LEU A 228 18.46 -21.95 5.46
C LEU A 228 18.91 -23.40 5.20
N GLN A 229 19.77 -23.61 4.20
CA GLN A 229 20.31 -24.92 3.85
C GLN A 229 21.70 -25.18 4.48
N ARG A 230 22.26 -24.19 5.17
CA ARG A 230 23.60 -24.29 5.79
C ARG A 230 23.52 -24.89 7.19
N GLU A 231 24.61 -25.53 7.57
CA GLU A 231 24.85 -25.93 8.95
C GLU A 231 25.54 -24.78 9.69
N TRP A 232 25.03 -24.47 10.88
CA TRP A 232 25.51 -23.38 11.73
C TRP A 232 26.03 -23.96 13.04
N PRO A 233 27.14 -23.43 13.58
CA PRO A 233 27.69 -23.88 14.86
C PRO A 233 26.75 -23.49 16.01
N ALA A 234 26.77 -24.28 17.09
CA ALA A 234 25.97 -24.01 18.28
C ALA A 234 26.49 -22.78 19.06
N GLU A 235 27.80 -22.57 19.04
CA GLU A 235 28.49 -21.47 19.72
C GLU A 235 29.15 -20.54 18.68
N PRO A 236 29.27 -19.24 18.96
CA PRO A 236 29.96 -18.29 18.09
C PRO A 236 31.49 -18.46 18.15
N ASP A 237 32.20 -17.77 17.26
CA ASP A 237 33.67 -17.64 17.33
C ASP A 237 34.12 -16.73 18.49
N GLU A 238 35.45 -16.57 18.66
CA GLU A 238 36.05 -15.77 19.74
C GLU A 238 35.62 -14.29 19.72
N GLU A 239 35.15 -13.79 18.57
CA GLU A 239 34.64 -12.43 18.38
C GLU A 239 33.11 -12.36 18.57
N GLY A 240 32.44 -13.47 18.89
CA GLY A 240 30.99 -13.54 19.03
C GLY A 240 30.24 -13.70 17.69
N VAL A 241 30.95 -14.03 16.60
CA VAL A 241 30.37 -14.11 15.25
C VAL A 241 30.02 -15.55 14.88
N TYR A 242 28.80 -15.76 14.36
CA TYR A 242 28.39 -17.05 13.80
C TYR A 242 28.79 -17.16 12.33
N ARG A 243 29.59 -18.16 11.99
CA ARG A 243 29.97 -18.49 10.60
C ARG A 243 29.47 -19.88 10.25
N HIS A 244 28.95 -20.06 9.04
CA HIS A 244 28.48 -21.38 8.60
C HIS A 244 29.63 -22.39 8.50
N ILE A 245 29.31 -23.67 8.72
CA ILE A 245 30.28 -24.76 8.56
C ILE A 245 30.53 -24.98 7.07
N GLU A 246 31.77 -24.83 6.63
CA GLU A 246 32.17 -25.19 5.27
C GLU A 246 32.26 -26.71 5.17
N LYS A 247 31.47 -27.32 4.28
CA LYS A 247 31.64 -28.74 3.95
C LYS A 247 32.90 -28.84 3.10
N GLU A 248 33.95 -29.48 3.62
CA GLU A 248 35.16 -29.77 2.84
C GLU A 248 34.76 -30.46 1.53
N THR A 249 34.95 -29.76 0.41
CA THR A 249 34.85 -30.37 -0.91
C THR A 249 35.92 -31.45 -0.97
N LYS A 250 35.52 -32.72 -0.84
CA LYS A 250 36.40 -33.86 -1.13
C LYS A 250 36.86 -33.70 -2.58
N SER A 251 38.11 -33.26 -2.76
CA SER A 251 38.76 -33.30 -4.06
C SER A 251 38.73 -34.74 -4.55
N LYS A 252 38.19 -34.94 -5.75
CA LYS A 252 38.43 -36.15 -6.54
C LYS A 252 39.88 -36.18 -7.00
#